data_AF-I8TSE5-F1
#
_entry.id   AF-I8TSE5-F1
#
_cell.length_a   1.000
_cell.length_b   1.000
_cell.length_c   1.000
_cell.angle_alpha   90.00
_cell.angle_beta   90.00
_cell.angle_gamma   90.00
#
_symmetry.space_group_name_H-M   'P 1'
#
loop_
_entity.id
_entity.type
_entity.pdbx_description
1 polymer ?
#
loop_
_entity_poly.entity_id
_entity_poly.type
_entity_poly.pdbx_seq_one_letter_code
_entity_poly.pdbx_strand_id
1 'polypeptide(L)'
;MKIAELGTGTGVWLFEGAKYLPATTQLDGFDISDEQFPLKEQCPPNLRFDIMDSFVDPPASLVGQYDVVHLRMWTSNFRNRDSGVIIHHVRELLSELRLI
;
A
#
# COMPACT_ATOMS: atom_id res chain seq x y z
N MET A 1 -8.94 11.21 -0.70
CA MET A 1 -7.80 10.55 -1.36
C MET A 1 -7.41 9.35 -0.53
N LYS A 2 -7.16 8.21 -1.17
CA LYS A 2 -6.73 6.97 -0.52
C LYS A 2 -5.44 6.49 -1.18
N ILE A 3 -4.42 6.21 -0.36
CA ILE A 3 -3.10 5.78 -0.82
C ILE A 3 -2.78 4.41 -0.21
N ALA A 4 -2.34 3.48 -1.04
CA ALA A 4 -1.74 2.22 -0.61
C ALA A 4 -0.22 2.27 -0.79
N GLU A 5 0.54 1.69 0.14
CA GLU A 5 1.91 1.25 -0.09
C GLU A 5 1.99 -0.27 0.00
N LEU A 6 2.54 -0.90 -1.04
CA LEU A 6 2.80 -2.34 -1.04
C LEU A 6 4.24 -2.60 -0.62
N GLY A 7 4.45 -3.60 0.25
CA GLY A 7 5.77 -3.93 0.80
C GLY A 7 6.25 -2.83 1.75
N THR A 8 5.36 -2.39 2.65
CA THR A 8 5.56 -1.18 3.47
C THR A 8 6.64 -1.35 4.54
N GLY A 9 6.93 -2.58 4.98
CA GLY A 9 7.85 -2.88 6.07
C GLY A 9 7.56 -2.03 7.31
N THR A 10 8.47 -1.11 7.63
CA THR A 10 8.33 -0.19 8.77
C THR A 10 7.41 1.00 8.53
N GLY A 11 6.83 1.15 7.34
CA GLY A 11 5.93 2.25 7.01
C GLY A 11 6.57 3.62 6.87
N VAL A 12 7.91 3.70 6.77
CA VAL A 12 8.67 4.97 6.78
C VAL A 12 8.15 5.95 5.73
N TRP A 13 7.81 5.48 4.53
CA TRP A 13 7.29 6.35 3.48
C TRP A 13 5.91 6.91 3.83
N LEU A 14 5.01 6.08 4.35
CA LEU A 14 3.68 6.52 4.79
C LEU A 14 3.74 7.51 5.97
N PHE A 15 4.65 7.29 6.93
CA PHE A 15 4.87 8.23 8.03
C PHE A 15 5.39 9.58 7.55
N GLU A 16 6.34 9.61 6.61
CA GLU A 16 6.79 10.86 6.03
C GLU A 16 5.66 11.53 5.24
N GLY A 17 4.90 10.77 4.43
CA GLY A 17 3.75 11.27 3.69
C GLY A 17 2.68 11.90 4.60
N ALA A 18 2.39 11.27 5.74
CA ALA A 18 1.41 11.76 6.72
C ALA A 18 1.71 13.17 7.27
N LYS A 19 2.97 13.62 7.23
CA LYS A 19 3.37 14.96 7.67
C LYS A 19 2.99 16.06 6.67
N TYR A 20 2.84 15.72 5.40
CA TYR A 20 2.64 16.68 4.31
C TYR A 20 1.27 16.55 3.63
N LEU A 21 0.57 15.44 3.83
CA LEU A 21 -0.75 15.19 3.28
C LEU A 21 -1.86 15.67 4.22
N PRO A 22 -3.04 16.06 3.68
CA PRO A 22 -4.19 16.36 4.51
C PRO A 22 -4.55 15.17 5.42
N ALA A 23 -4.92 15.43 6.68
CA ALA A 23 -5.34 14.39 7.62
C ALA A 23 -6.58 13.58 7.16
N THR A 24 -7.32 14.09 6.17
CA THR A 24 -8.41 13.40 5.49
C THR A 24 -7.94 12.35 4.46
N THR A 25 -6.64 12.26 4.20
CA THR A 25 -6.06 11.25 3.30
C THR A 25 -5.91 9.95 4.06
N GLN A 26 -6.54 8.88 3.59
CA GLN A 26 -6.34 7.55 4.15
C GLN A 26 -5.06 6.93 3.59
N LEU A 27 -4.20 6.43 4.48
CA LEU A 27 -2.91 5.84 4.19
C LEU A 27 -2.94 4.39 4.68
N ASP A 28 -2.79 3.44 3.77
CA ASP A 28 -2.78 2.01 4.07
C ASP A 28 -1.44 1.40 3.66
N GLY A 29 -0.76 0.77 4.61
CA GLY A 29 0.46 0.01 4.39
C GLY A 29 0.17 -1.49 4.39
N PHE A 30 0.66 -2.18 3.38
CA PHE A 30 0.53 -3.62 3.25
C PHE A 30 1.89 -4.30 3.17
N ASP A 31 2.07 -5.37 3.91
CA ASP A 31 3.25 -6.25 3.81
C ASP A 31 2.85 -7.71 4.04
N ILE A 32 3.72 -8.65 3.64
CA ILE A 32 3.46 -10.08 3.77
C ILE A 32 3.51 -10.55 5.23
N SER A 33 4.10 -9.75 6.14
CA SER A 33 4.12 -9.99 7.57
C SER A 33 4.04 -8.69 8.38
N ASP A 34 3.67 -8.80 9.65
CA ASP A 34 3.61 -7.69 10.60
C ASP A 34 4.92 -7.48 11.38
N GLU A 35 5.97 -8.26 11.07
CA GLU A 35 7.24 -8.28 11.81
C GLU A 35 7.93 -6.91 11.90
N GLN A 36 7.69 -6.05 10.92
CA GLN A 36 8.29 -4.71 10.83
C GLN A 36 7.29 -3.59 11.11
N PHE A 37 6.02 -3.90 11.36
CA PHE A 37 5.00 -2.87 11.55
C PHE A 37 5.31 -2.00 12.78
N PRO A 38 5.01 -0.68 12.69
CA PRO A 38 5.08 0.19 13.84
C PRO A 38 4.03 -0.21 14.89
N LEU A 39 4.24 0.25 16.12
CA LEU A 39 3.21 0.09 17.16
C LEU A 39 1.98 0.92 16.80
N LYS A 40 0.79 0.34 17.00
CA LYS A 40 -0.49 0.98 16.63
C LYS A 40 -0.67 2.34 17.31
N GLU A 41 -0.16 2.50 18.52
CA GLU A 41 -0.24 3.75 19.30
C GLU A 41 0.62 4.88 18.70
N GLN A 42 1.59 4.53 17.84
CA GLN A 42 2.43 5.50 17.13
C GLN A 42 1.79 5.96 15.81
N CYS A 43 0.74 5.28 15.35
CA CYS A 43 0.10 5.56 14.07
C CYS A 43 -0.92 6.71 14.20
N PRO A 44 -0.86 7.73 13.33
CA PRO A 44 -1.95 8.67 13.17
C PRO A 44 -3.29 7.98 12.85
N PRO A 45 -4.45 8.57 13.16
CA PRO A 45 -5.75 7.94 12.93
C PRO A 45 -6.04 7.54 11.47
N ASN A 46 -5.40 8.22 10.52
CA ASN A 46 -5.55 8.01 9.08
C ASN A 46 -4.49 7.07 8.49
N LEU A 47 -3.61 6.47 9.31
CA LEU A 47 -2.58 5.53 8.90
C LEU A 47 -2.87 4.14 9.46
N ARG A 48 -2.91 3.13 8.60
CA ARG A 48 -3.22 1.74 8.96
C ARG A 48 -2.23 0.78 8.31
N PHE A 49 -1.98 -0.34 8.98
CA PHE A 49 -1.13 -1.42 8.50
C PHE A 49 -1.93 -2.73 8.53
N ASP A 50 -1.79 -3.53 7.49
CA ASP A 50 -2.45 -4.84 7.39
C ASP A 50 -1.60 -5.84 6.58
N ILE A 51 -1.82 -7.13 6.82
CA ILE A 51 -1.07 -8.20 6.17
C ILE A 51 -1.68 -8.49 4.79
N MET A 52 -0.86 -8.46 3.74
CA MET A 52 -1.25 -8.85 2.38
C MET A 52 -0.04 -9.33 1.57
N ASP A 53 -0.14 -10.52 0.97
CA ASP A 53 0.81 -10.95 -0.05
C ASP A 53 0.47 -10.25 -1.38
N SER A 54 1.36 -9.37 -1.84
CA SER A 54 1.16 -8.62 -3.10
C SER A 54 1.37 -9.47 -4.37
N PHE A 55 1.78 -10.74 -4.24
CA PHE A 55 1.93 -11.68 -5.35
C PHE A 55 0.73 -12.61 -5.55
N VAL A 56 -0.34 -12.46 -4.77
CA VAL A 56 -1.63 -13.12 -4.99
C VAL A 56 -2.72 -12.10 -5.23
N ASP A 57 -3.87 -12.55 -5.75
CA ASP A 57 -5.01 -11.69 -6.04
C ASP A 57 -5.35 -10.83 -4.81
N PRO A 58 -5.54 -9.50 -4.99
CA PRO A 58 -5.88 -8.63 -3.88
C PRO A 58 -7.27 -8.99 -3.33
N PRO A 59 -7.50 -8.81 -2.01
CA PRO A 59 -8.82 -8.96 -1.43
C PRO A 59 -9.87 -8.13 -2.19
N ALA A 60 -11.03 -8.70 -2.48
CA ALA A 60 -12.10 -8.03 -3.23
C ALA A 60 -12.54 -6.69 -2.59
N SER A 61 -12.36 -6.53 -1.28
CA SER A 61 -12.64 -5.29 -0.55
C SER A 61 -11.67 -4.13 -0.85
N LEU A 62 -10.52 -4.43 -1.46
CA LEU A 62 -9.46 -3.48 -1.79
C LEU A 62 -9.42 -3.11 -3.29
N VAL A 63 -10.09 -3.89 -4.14
CA VAL A 63 -10.17 -3.65 -5.58
C VAL A 63 -10.86 -2.32 -5.87
N GLY A 64 -10.23 -1.47 -6.68
CA GLY A 64 -10.78 -0.18 -7.11
C GLY A 64 -10.81 0.92 -6.05
N GLN A 65 -10.09 0.76 -4.94
CA GLN A 65 -10.24 1.62 -3.76
C GLN A 65 -9.23 2.77 -3.68
N TYR A 66 -8.10 2.68 -4.38
CA TYR A 66 -6.95 3.55 -4.16
C TYR A 66 -6.73 4.53 -5.30
N ASP A 67 -6.51 5.79 -4.97
CA ASP A 67 -6.15 6.82 -5.96
C ASP A 67 -4.66 6.75 -6.33
N VAL A 68 -3.84 6.27 -5.39
CA VAL A 68 -2.40 6.09 -5.55
C VAL A 68 -1.99 4.75 -4.93
N VAL A 69 -1.20 3.98 -5.66
CA VAL A 69 -0.53 2.78 -5.15
C VAL A 69 0.97 2.99 -5.31
N HIS A 70 1.69 2.98 -4.19
CA HIS A 70 3.12 3.21 -4.11
C HIS A 70 3.89 1.91 -3.91
N LEU A 71 5.03 1.80 -4.60
CA LEU A 71 5.97 0.69 -4.49
C LEU A 71 7.39 1.25 -4.52
N ARG A 72 8.25 0.80 -3.58
CA ARG A 72 9.64 1.23 -3.52
C ARG A 72 10.56 0.07 -3.12
N MET A 73 11.78 0.05 -3.67
CA MET A 73 12.82 -0.96 -3.39
C MET A 73 12.42 -2.42 -3.66
N TRP A 74 11.45 -2.68 -4.54
CA TRP A 74 10.95 -4.04 -4.82
C TRP A 74 11.91 -4.93 -5.64
N THR A 75 12.99 -4.38 -6.22
CA THR A 75 13.86 -5.11 -7.15
C THR A 75 14.46 -6.39 -6.57
N SER A 76 14.80 -6.39 -5.28
CA SER A 76 15.30 -7.58 -4.57
C SER A 76 14.24 -8.68 -4.36
N ASN A 77 12.96 -8.33 -4.45
CA ASN A 77 11.85 -9.21 -4.13
C ASN A 77 11.40 -10.03 -5.35
N PHE A 78 11.84 -9.64 -6.55
CA PHE A 78 11.53 -10.33 -7.81
C PHE A 78 12.51 -11.47 -8.16
N ARG A 79 13.24 -12.02 -7.18
CA ARG A 79 14.35 -13.01 -7.32
C ARG A 79 14.09 -14.28 -8.14
N ASN A 80 12.91 -14.43 -8.76
CA ASN A 80 12.57 -15.20 -9.97
C ASN A 80 11.07 -14.99 -10.29
N ARG A 81 10.48 -13.87 -9.83
CA ARG A 81 9.04 -13.60 -9.92
C ARG A 81 8.80 -12.59 -11.02
N ASP A 82 7.75 -12.82 -11.81
CA ASP A 82 7.33 -11.90 -12.84
C ASP A 82 6.79 -10.60 -12.21
N SER A 83 7.42 -9.46 -12.51
CA SER A 83 6.93 -8.15 -12.10
C SER A 83 5.55 -7.83 -12.68
N GLY A 84 5.14 -8.49 -13.77
CA GLY A 84 3.80 -8.39 -14.34
C GLY A 84 2.69 -8.72 -13.34
N VAL A 85 2.94 -9.65 -12.42
CA VAL A 85 1.96 -10.02 -11.37
C VAL A 85 1.69 -8.84 -10.46
N ILE A 86 2.73 -8.17 -9.95
CA ILE A 86 2.50 -7.04 -9.06
C ILE A 86 1.91 -5.84 -9.80
N ILE A 87 2.31 -5.61 -11.06
CA ILE A 87 1.72 -4.54 -11.88
C ILE A 87 0.23 -4.80 -12.11
N HIS A 88 -0.15 -6.07 -12.32
CA HIS A 88 -1.56 -6.46 -12.43
C HIS A 88 -2.33 -6.14 -11.15
N HIS A 89 -1.86 -6.58 -9.99
CA HIS A 89 -2.55 -6.31 -8.72
C HIS A 89 -2.59 -4.83 -8.37
N VAL A 90 -1.51 -4.09 -8.65
CA VAL A 90 -1.49 -2.62 -8.51
C VAL A 90 -2.59 -2.00 -9.34
N ARG A 91 -2.80 -2.46 -10.58
CA ARG A 91 -3.88 -1.98 -11.44
C ARG A 91 -5.26 -2.32 -10.86
N GLU A 92 -5.44 -3.49 -10.27
CA GLU A 92 -6.71 -3.87 -9.64
C GLU A 92 -7.03 -3.04 -8.40
N LEU A 93 -6.02 -2.62 -7.64
CA LEU A 93 -6.21 -1.75 -6.47
C LEU A 93 -6.58 -0.30 -6.85
N LEU A 94 -6.17 0.16 -8.03
CA LEU A 94 -6.41 1.53 -8.48
C LEU A 94 -7.90 1.78 -8.78
N SER A 95 -8.42 2.89 -8.28
CA SER A 95 -9.75 3.38 -8.61
C SER A 95 -9.85 3.76 -10.09
N GLU A 96 -11.03 3.57 -10.70
CA GLU A 96 -11.26 4.06 -12.05
C GLU A 96 -11.12 5.60 -12.09
N LEU A 97 -10.47 6.10 -13.15
CA LEU A 97 -10.38 7.53 -13.43
C LEU A 97 -11.78 8.14 -13.48
N ARG A 98 -12.13 8.92 -12.46
CA ARG A 98 -13.31 9.79 -12.51
C ARG A 98 -13.01 10.93 -13.48
N LEU A 99 -13.36 10.71 -14.75
CA LEU A 99 -13.46 11.78 -15.73
C LEU A 99 -14.57 12.72 -15.23
N ILE A 100 -14.15 13.87 -14.70
CA ILE A 100 -15.00 15.06 -14.50
C ILE A 100 -15.27 15.72 -15.85
#